data_AF-A0AA45BFL5-F1
#
_entry.id   AF-A0AA45BFL5-F1
#
_cell.length_a   1.000
_cell.length_b   1.000
_cell.length_c   1.000
_cell.angle_alpha   90.00
_cell.angle_beta   90.00
_cell.angle_gamma   90.00
#
_symmetry.space_group_name_H-M   'P 1'
#
loop_
_entity.id
_entity.type
_entity.pdbx_description
1 polymer ?
#
loop_
_entity_poly.entity_id
_entity_poly.type
_entity_poly.pdbx_seq_one_letter_code
_entity_poly.pdbx_strand_id
1 'polypeptide(L)'
;MIPTSTRISAAPRRAALLRRLAALALAAAAVFGYQRVVRAAEPIHNAPAPALDETPGASHDETAVLAGGCFWGVQGVFEHVKGVKQVTAGYAGGASETAHYALVGSGLTGHAESVRIVYDPAQVSYGHLLQLFFSVAHDPTELNRQGPDEGPQYRSAIFPTNAQQRAVATAYIAQLGAAHTFAAPVVTRVEPYKGFYPAEDYHQNYLELHPDAPYIAFNDLPKVAALKQGFPALYRADAVLWHDARR
;
A
#
# COMPACT_ATOMS: atom_id res chain seq x y z
N MET A 1 64.40 29.65 -50.18
CA MET A 1 63.99 28.70 -49.13
C MET A 1 63.28 29.48 -48.02
N ILE A 2 61.95 29.42 -47.96
CA ILE A 2 61.14 29.82 -46.79
C ILE A 2 59.97 28.83 -46.72
N PRO A 3 59.72 28.16 -45.58
CA PRO A 3 58.77 27.05 -45.51
C PRO A 3 57.33 27.52 -45.31
N THR A 4 56.42 26.74 -45.92
CA THR A 4 54.97 26.72 -45.76
C THR A 4 54.57 26.41 -44.31
N SER A 5 53.64 27.19 -43.74
CA SER A 5 52.95 26.85 -42.50
C SER A 5 51.50 26.46 -42.79
N THR A 6 51.23 25.15 -42.73
CA THR A 6 49.90 24.56 -42.88
C THR A 6 49.18 24.60 -41.53
N ARG A 7 48.10 25.38 -41.41
CA ARG A 7 47.21 25.32 -40.24
C ARG A 7 46.34 24.06 -40.31
N ILE A 8 46.59 23.12 -39.41
CA ILE A 8 45.73 21.93 -39.23
C ILE A 8 44.53 22.32 -38.36
N SER A 9 43.32 22.29 -38.95
CA SER A 9 42.05 22.48 -38.23
C SER A 9 41.73 21.24 -37.37
N ALA A 10 41.78 21.39 -36.04
CA ALA A 10 41.51 20.33 -35.06
C ALA A 10 40.02 20.22 -34.64
N ALA A 11 39.08 20.73 -35.45
CA ALA A 11 37.68 20.85 -35.08
C ALA A 11 36.83 19.55 -35.03
N PRO A 12 37.03 18.50 -35.87
CA PRO A 12 36.02 17.44 -36.00
C PRO A 12 35.99 16.43 -34.85
N ARG A 13 37.11 16.25 -34.14
CA ARG A 13 37.22 15.24 -33.06
C ARG A 13 36.52 15.67 -31.76
N ARG A 14 36.50 16.98 -31.46
CA ARG A 14 35.84 17.51 -30.25
C ARG A 14 34.32 17.44 -30.37
N ALA A 15 33.77 17.74 -31.54
CA ALA A 15 32.32 17.65 -31.78
C ALA A 15 31.80 16.20 -31.71
N ALA A 16 32.57 15.23 -32.23
CA ALA A 16 32.23 13.82 -32.14
C ALA A 16 32.28 13.29 -30.70
N LEU A 17 33.26 13.73 -29.90
CA LEU A 17 33.36 13.38 -28.48
C LEU A 17 32.18 13.95 -27.67
N LEU A 18 31.83 15.22 -27.88
CA LEU A 18 30.71 15.88 -27.20
C LEU A 18 29.37 15.20 -27.51
N ARG A 19 29.14 14.78 -28.77
CA ARG A 19 27.92 14.03 -29.15
C ARG A 19 27.84 12.66 -28.48
N ARG A 20 28.97 11.94 -28.35
CA ARG A 20 29.03 10.66 -27.65
C ARG A 20 28.77 10.80 -26.15
N LEU A 21 29.34 11.84 -25.52
CA LEU A 21 29.09 12.13 -24.11
C LEU A 21 27.63 12.52 -23.86
N ALA A 22 27.01 13.32 -24.74
CA ALA A 22 25.59 13.66 -24.63
C ALA A 22 24.66 12.44 -24.80
N ALA A 23 24.97 11.54 -25.74
CA ALA A 23 24.22 10.29 -25.93
C ALA A 23 24.35 9.35 -24.71
N LEU A 24 25.56 9.25 -24.13
CA LEU A 24 25.79 8.50 -22.89
C LEU A 24 25.05 9.11 -21.70
N ALA A 25 25.00 10.44 -21.59
CA ALA A 25 24.25 11.12 -20.53
C ALA A 25 22.74 10.90 -20.66
N LEU A 26 22.19 10.96 -21.89
CA LEU A 26 20.78 10.65 -22.15
C LEU A 26 20.45 9.18 -21.86
N ALA A 27 21.31 8.25 -22.27
CA ALA A 27 21.14 6.83 -21.96
C ALA A 27 21.24 6.57 -20.45
N ALA A 28 22.17 7.22 -19.75
CA ALA A 28 22.29 7.13 -18.29
C ALA A 28 21.06 7.73 -17.60
N ALA A 29 20.54 8.87 -18.05
CA ALA A 29 19.32 9.48 -17.53
C ALA A 29 18.08 8.61 -17.81
N ALA A 30 18.00 7.96 -18.97
CA ALA A 30 16.94 7.00 -19.29
C ALA A 30 17.04 5.74 -18.42
N VAL A 31 18.24 5.21 -18.17
CA VAL A 31 18.46 4.07 -17.26
C VAL A 31 18.17 4.47 -15.82
N PHE A 32 18.60 5.65 -15.36
CA PHE A 32 18.30 6.15 -14.01
C PHE A 32 16.80 6.43 -13.82
N GLY A 33 16.15 7.02 -14.84
CA GLY A 33 14.71 7.23 -14.88
C GLY A 33 13.96 5.89 -14.84
N TYR A 34 14.40 4.92 -15.64
CA TYR A 34 13.85 3.57 -15.66
C TYR A 34 14.05 2.84 -14.31
N GLN A 35 15.22 2.95 -13.69
CA GLN A 35 15.49 2.38 -12.37
C GLN A 35 14.66 3.02 -11.25
N ARG A 36 14.25 4.29 -11.39
CA ARG A 36 13.31 4.94 -10.47
C ARG A 36 11.88 4.43 -10.64
N VAL A 37 11.46 4.14 -11.88
CA VAL A 37 10.15 3.53 -12.17
C VAL A 37 10.06 2.10 -11.61
N VAL A 38 11.15 1.32 -11.69
CA VAL A 38 11.17 -0.08 -11.22
C VAL A 38 11.13 -0.21 -9.68
N ARG A 39 11.44 0.85 -8.93
CA ARG A 39 11.38 0.84 -7.45
C ARG A 39 10.00 1.12 -6.85
N ALA A 40 8.96 1.25 -7.68
CA ALA A 40 7.62 1.61 -7.27
C ALA A 40 6.76 0.43 -6.82
N ALA A 41 6.99 -0.74 -7.41
CA ALA A 41 6.34 -1.96 -6.96
C ALA A 41 7.04 -2.42 -5.68
N GLU A 42 6.39 -2.23 -4.54
CA GLU A 42 6.82 -2.87 -3.30
C GLU A 42 6.93 -4.39 -3.56
N PRO A 43 8.06 -5.02 -3.18
CA PRO A 43 8.21 -6.44 -3.36
C PRO A 43 7.14 -7.17 -2.54
N ILE A 44 6.55 -8.23 -3.09
CA ILE A 44 5.69 -9.13 -2.30
C ILE A 44 6.51 -9.62 -1.11
N HIS A 45 6.06 -9.29 0.10
CA HIS A 45 6.64 -9.83 1.31
C HIS A 45 5.97 -11.17 1.58
N ASN A 46 6.74 -12.26 1.62
CA ASN A 46 6.20 -13.59 1.90
C ASN A 46 5.96 -13.75 3.41
N ALA A 47 4.99 -13.03 3.96
CA ALA A 47 4.64 -13.17 5.36
C ALA A 47 4.15 -14.60 5.64
N PRO A 48 4.65 -15.27 6.69
CA PRO A 48 4.23 -16.62 7.04
C PRO A 48 2.73 -16.65 7.36
N ALA A 49 2.09 -17.80 7.14
CA ALA A 49 0.70 -18.01 7.56
C ALA A 49 0.56 -17.75 9.08
N PRO A 50 -0.56 -17.15 9.53
CA PRO A 50 -0.77 -16.83 10.94
C PRO A 50 -0.78 -18.11 11.80
N ALA A 51 0.00 -18.11 12.88
CA ALA A 51 0.03 -19.23 13.84
C ALA A 51 -1.15 -19.22 14.82
N LEU A 52 -1.79 -18.06 14.98
CA LEU A 52 -2.96 -17.84 15.83
C LEU A 52 -4.03 -17.15 14.99
N ASP A 53 -5.28 -17.58 15.17
CA ASP A 53 -6.44 -16.92 14.57
C ASP A 53 -7.58 -16.80 15.59
N GLU A 54 -8.57 -15.99 15.27
CA GLU A 54 -9.78 -15.92 16.09
C GLU A 54 -10.68 -17.12 15.84
N THR A 55 -11.50 -17.47 16.83
CA THR A 55 -12.54 -18.47 16.61
C THR A 55 -13.68 -17.78 15.86
N PRO A 56 -14.10 -18.28 14.68
CA PRO A 56 -15.20 -17.68 13.95
C PRO A 56 -16.41 -17.47 14.84
N GLY A 57 -16.93 -16.25 14.85
CA GLY A 57 -18.13 -15.87 15.56
C GLY A 57 -19.35 -16.64 15.08
N ALA A 58 -20.41 -16.63 15.89
CA ALA A 58 -21.70 -17.21 15.48
C ALA A 58 -22.39 -16.40 14.36
N SER A 59 -21.96 -15.14 14.16
CA SER A 59 -22.36 -14.30 13.02
C SER A 59 -21.59 -14.72 11.77
N HIS A 60 -22.25 -14.78 10.63
CA HIS A 60 -21.60 -15.02 9.33
C HIS A 60 -20.70 -13.87 8.85
N ASP A 61 -20.74 -12.73 9.55
CA ASP A 61 -19.97 -11.53 9.21
C ASP A 61 -19.16 -11.07 10.42
N GLU A 62 -17.87 -10.82 10.17
CA GLU A 62 -16.94 -10.20 11.09
C GLU A 62 -16.33 -8.94 10.49
N THR A 63 -15.64 -8.14 11.31
CA THR A 63 -15.10 -6.84 10.88
C THR A 63 -13.65 -6.65 11.34
N ALA A 64 -12.80 -6.24 10.40
CA ALA A 64 -11.43 -5.79 10.66
C ALA A 64 -11.28 -4.30 10.30
N VAL A 65 -10.43 -3.58 11.04
CA VAL A 65 -10.10 -2.17 10.75
C VAL A 65 -8.58 -2.01 10.70
N LEU A 66 -8.07 -1.67 9.51
CA LEU A 66 -6.63 -1.65 9.20
C LEU A 66 -6.25 -0.32 8.55
N ALA A 67 -5.05 0.18 8.81
CA ALA A 67 -4.48 1.39 8.23
C ALA A 67 -3.05 1.10 7.75
N GLY A 68 -2.71 1.49 6.53
CA GLY A 68 -1.42 1.12 5.91
C GLY A 68 -0.94 2.10 4.85
N GLY A 69 -1.26 3.40 4.98
CA GLY A 69 -0.99 4.39 3.95
C GLY A 69 -2.26 4.95 3.35
N CYS A 70 -2.21 5.41 2.10
CA CYS A 70 -3.41 5.87 1.39
C CYS A 70 -4.45 4.74 1.35
N PHE A 71 -5.66 5.03 1.84
CA PHE A 71 -6.73 4.04 1.93
C PHE A 71 -7.24 3.53 0.57
N TRP A 72 -6.90 4.16 -0.56
CA TRP A 72 -7.38 3.77 -1.88
C TRP A 72 -6.77 2.45 -2.32
N GLY A 73 -5.45 2.31 -2.19
CA GLY A 73 -4.76 1.05 -2.45
C GLY A 73 -5.12 -0.03 -1.44
N VAL A 74 -5.20 0.31 -0.15
CA VAL A 74 -5.59 -0.65 0.88
C VAL A 74 -7.02 -1.15 0.63
N GLN A 75 -7.95 -0.25 0.28
CA GLN A 75 -9.31 -0.62 -0.09
C GLN A 75 -9.30 -1.57 -1.27
N GLY A 76 -8.69 -1.17 -2.40
CA GLY A 76 -8.68 -1.99 -3.61
C GLY A 76 -8.06 -3.37 -3.42
N VAL A 77 -7.00 -3.51 -2.61
CA VAL A 77 -6.44 -4.82 -2.25
C VAL A 77 -7.51 -5.72 -1.61
N PHE A 78 -8.20 -5.23 -0.58
CA PHE A 78 -9.18 -6.05 0.13
C PHE A 78 -10.49 -6.25 -0.63
N GLU A 79 -10.85 -5.34 -1.55
CA GLU A 79 -11.99 -5.52 -2.45
C GLU A 79 -11.83 -6.74 -3.36
N HIS A 80 -10.59 -7.12 -3.67
CA HIS A 80 -10.25 -8.31 -4.47
C HIS A 80 -10.02 -9.59 -3.66
N VAL A 81 -10.39 -9.64 -2.38
CA VAL A 81 -10.22 -10.84 -1.53
C VAL A 81 -11.50 -11.67 -1.46
N LYS A 82 -11.40 -12.97 -1.74
CA LYS A 82 -12.48 -13.94 -1.54
C LYS A 82 -12.86 -14.01 -0.07
N GLY A 83 -14.15 -14.09 0.21
CA GLY A 83 -14.69 -14.00 1.57
C GLY A 83 -14.89 -12.57 2.08
N VAL A 84 -14.28 -11.55 1.47
CA VAL A 84 -14.60 -10.15 1.80
C VAL A 84 -15.90 -9.74 1.12
N LYS A 85 -16.82 -9.20 1.92
CA LYS A 85 -18.19 -8.79 1.53
C LYS A 85 -18.34 -7.29 1.33
N GLN A 86 -17.52 -6.48 2.00
CA GLN A 86 -17.54 -5.03 1.82
C GLN A 86 -16.23 -4.44 2.35
N VAL A 87 -15.69 -3.45 1.65
CA VAL A 87 -14.62 -2.60 2.15
C VAL A 87 -15.12 -1.16 2.17
N THR A 88 -14.79 -0.40 3.21
CA THR A 88 -15.13 1.03 3.33
C THR A 88 -13.86 1.78 3.65
N ALA A 89 -13.49 2.78 2.85
CA ALA A 89 -12.43 3.73 3.19
C ALA A 89 -12.92 4.69 4.27
N GLY A 90 -12.04 5.11 5.17
CA GLY A 90 -12.41 5.98 6.28
C GLY A 90 -11.28 6.29 7.24
N TYR A 91 -11.66 6.76 8.41
CA TYR A 91 -10.76 7.29 9.43
C TYR A 91 -10.93 6.55 10.75
N ALA A 92 -9.83 6.21 11.39
CA ALA A 92 -9.81 5.57 12.72
C ALA A 92 -8.67 6.11 13.59
N GLY A 93 -8.85 6.06 14.91
CA GLY A 93 -7.85 6.44 15.92
C GLY A 93 -8.03 7.85 16.54
N GLY A 94 -8.62 8.78 15.79
CA GLY A 94 -9.01 10.11 16.26
C GLY A 94 -10.45 10.19 16.78
N ALA A 95 -10.91 11.41 17.04
CA ALA A 95 -12.27 11.70 17.52
C ALA A 95 -13.27 11.88 16.36
N SER A 96 -14.57 11.67 16.61
CA SER A 96 -15.59 11.67 15.56
C SER A 96 -15.72 13.01 14.84
N GLU A 97 -15.53 14.10 15.59
CA GLU A 97 -15.78 15.48 15.15
C GLU A 97 -14.74 15.95 14.13
N THR A 98 -13.59 15.27 14.06
CA THR A 98 -12.47 15.61 13.19
C THR A 98 -12.24 14.61 12.06
N ALA A 99 -13.18 13.67 11.86
CA ALA A 99 -13.10 12.59 10.90
C ALA A 99 -13.63 12.99 9.50
N HIS A 100 -13.01 14.00 8.88
CA HIS A 100 -13.28 14.42 7.51
C HIS A 100 -12.00 14.84 6.81
N TYR A 101 -11.92 14.61 5.50
CA TYR A 101 -10.66 14.60 4.74
C TYR A 101 -9.85 15.88 4.93
N ALA A 102 -10.51 17.04 4.88
CA ALA A 102 -9.86 18.34 5.00
C ALA A 102 -9.11 18.54 6.33
N LEU A 103 -9.58 17.94 7.43
CA LEU A 103 -8.87 17.99 8.71
C LEU A 103 -7.89 16.84 8.86
N VAL A 104 -8.24 15.63 8.43
CA VAL A 104 -7.35 14.46 8.53
C VAL A 104 -6.06 14.68 7.75
N GLY A 105 -6.14 15.30 6.57
CA GLY A 105 -4.98 15.65 5.75
C GLY A 105 -3.97 16.59 6.42
N SER A 106 -4.35 17.28 7.51
CA SER A 106 -3.41 18.07 8.31
C SER A 106 -2.45 17.22 9.17
N GLY A 107 -2.80 15.94 9.42
CA GLY A 107 -2.07 15.05 10.33
C GLY A 107 -2.27 15.34 11.82
N LEU A 108 -3.09 16.32 12.20
CA LEU A 108 -3.24 16.77 13.60
C LEU A 108 -4.43 16.14 14.35
N THR A 109 -5.28 15.37 13.67
CA THR A 109 -6.53 14.83 14.23
C THR A 109 -6.35 13.52 15.01
N GLY A 110 -5.18 12.90 14.90
CA GLY A 110 -4.89 11.56 15.44
C GLY A 110 -5.50 10.42 14.60
N HIS A 111 -6.25 10.73 13.55
CA HIS A 111 -6.76 9.72 12.62
C HIS A 111 -5.63 9.11 11.78
N ALA A 112 -5.80 7.85 11.42
CA ALA A 112 -5.17 7.24 10.26
C ALA A 112 -6.23 7.07 9.16
N GLU A 113 -5.82 7.23 7.91
CA GLU A 113 -6.54 6.66 6.79
C GLU A 113 -6.56 5.14 6.96
N SER A 114 -7.77 4.59 6.92
CA SER A 114 -8.04 3.22 7.31
C SER A 114 -9.14 2.64 6.44
N VAL A 115 -9.23 1.31 6.44
CA VAL A 115 -10.32 0.58 5.83
C VAL A 115 -11.05 -0.24 6.87
N ARG A 116 -12.37 -0.30 6.75
CA ARG A 116 -13.21 -1.28 7.46
C ARG A 116 -13.57 -2.40 6.49
N ILE A 117 -13.18 -3.62 6.83
CA ILE A 117 -13.36 -4.82 6.02
C ILE A 117 -14.40 -5.70 6.69
N VAL A 118 -15.52 -5.94 6.03
CA VAL A 118 -16.53 -6.92 6.44
C VAL A 118 -16.26 -8.23 5.67
N TYR A 119 -16.12 -9.35 6.39
CA TYR A 119 -15.74 -10.63 5.79
C TYR A 119 -16.49 -11.82 6.39
N ASP A 120 -16.53 -12.91 5.63
CA ASP A 120 -17.00 -14.22 6.05
C ASP A 120 -15.85 -15.04 6.68
N PRO A 121 -15.84 -15.28 7.99
CA PRO A 121 -14.78 -16.03 8.64
C PRO A 121 -14.71 -17.50 8.21
N ALA A 122 -15.74 -18.03 7.53
CA ALA A 122 -15.70 -19.38 6.94
C ALA A 122 -14.93 -19.42 5.60
N GLN A 123 -14.68 -18.28 4.97
CA GLN A 123 -13.98 -18.17 3.69
C GLN A 123 -12.59 -17.53 3.83
N VAL A 124 -12.46 -16.54 4.70
CA VAL A 124 -11.18 -15.87 5.00
C VAL A 124 -11.16 -15.48 6.48
N SER A 125 -10.08 -15.83 7.18
CA SER A 125 -9.95 -15.53 8.60
C SER A 125 -9.27 -14.18 8.84
N TYR A 126 -9.39 -13.65 10.06
CA TYR A 126 -8.72 -12.42 10.46
C TYR A 126 -7.20 -12.52 10.32
N GLY A 127 -6.61 -13.66 10.72
CA GLY A 127 -5.18 -13.91 10.53
C GLY A 127 -4.76 -13.87 9.06
N HIS A 128 -5.56 -14.39 8.12
CA HIS A 128 -5.28 -14.28 6.69
C HIS A 128 -5.41 -12.84 6.18
N LEU A 129 -6.37 -12.06 6.68
CA LEU A 129 -6.45 -10.63 6.35
C LEU A 129 -5.19 -9.89 6.80
N LEU A 130 -4.67 -10.20 7.99
CA LEU A 130 -3.39 -9.66 8.45
C LEU A 130 -2.22 -10.14 7.58
N GLN A 131 -2.19 -11.41 7.18
CA GLN A 131 -1.17 -11.90 6.28
C GLN A 131 -1.15 -11.10 4.98
N LEU A 132 -2.31 -10.87 4.36
CA LEU A 132 -2.42 -10.03 3.16
C LEU A 132 -1.99 -8.59 3.42
N PHE A 133 -2.44 -8.00 4.53
CA PHE A 133 -2.05 -6.65 4.96
C PHE A 133 -0.52 -6.49 4.99
N PHE A 134 0.19 -7.39 5.67
CA PHE A 134 1.65 -7.33 5.76
C PHE A 134 2.39 -7.81 4.50
N SER A 135 1.73 -8.54 3.60
CA SER A 135 2.40 -9.10 2.41
C SER A 135 2.35 -8.18 1.19
N VAL A 136 1.22 -7.50 0.98
CA VAL A 136 0.92 -6.81 -0.30
C VAL A 136 0.22 -5.47 -0.15
N ALA A 137 -0.35 -5.12 1.01
CA ALA A 137 -1.11 -3.88 1.13
C ALA A 137 -0.21 -2.65 1.31
N HIS A 138 0.94 -2.82 1.98
CA HIS A 138 1.83 -1.72 2.35
C HIS A 138 3.18 -2.24 2.93
N ASP A 139 4.20 -1.38 2.99
CA ASP A 139 5.42 -1.60 3.79
C ASP A 139 5.18 -1.29 5.28
N PRO A 140 5.24 -2.29 6.18
CA PRO A 140 4.94 -2.12 7.61
C PRO A 140 6.14 -1.61 8.44
N THR A 141 7.27 -1.31 7.79
CA THR A 141 8.51 -0.80 8.40
C THR A 141 8.65 0.72 8.27
N GLU A 142 7.82 1.34 7.43
CA GLU A 142 7.78 2.79 7.24
C GLU A 142 7.00 3.49 8.37
N LEU A 143 7.69 4.31 9.17
CA LEU A 143 7.08 5.04 10.28
C LEU A 143 6.40 6.33 9.78
N ASN A 144 5.08 6.44 10.02
CA ASN A 144 4.27 7.61 9.69
C ASN A 144 4.40 8.06 8.21
N ARG A 145 4.50 7.09 7.31
CA ARG A 145 4.49 7.29 5.86
C ARG A 145 4.17 5.98 5.17
N GLN A 146 3.76 6.08 3.90
CA GLN A 146 3.79 4.95 2.99
C GLN A 146 4.18 5.42 1.59
N GLY A 147 5.31 4.96 1.08
CA GLY A 147 5.79 5.35 -0.25
C GLY A 147 5.87 6.87 -0.41
N PRO A 148 5.16 7.49 -1.37
CA PRO A 148 5.18 8.94 -1.55
C PRO A 148 4.41 9.74 -0.48
N ASP A 149 3.59 9.08 0.34
CA ASP A 149 2.68 9.74 1.27
C ASP A 149 3.28 9.86 2.67
N GLU A 150 3.47 11.09 3.14
CA GLU A 150 4.10 11.39 4.43
C GLU A 150 3.11 12.00 5.42
N GLY A 151 3.12 11.48 6.65
CA GLY A 151 2.31 11.99 7.75
C GLY A 151 1.73 10.89 8.65
N PRO A 152 1.40 11.22 9.91
CA PRO A 152 0.85 10.26 10.85
C PRO A 152 -0.50 9.67 10.41
N GLN A 153 -1.22 10.34 9.51
CA GLN A 153 -2.44 9.83 8.88
C GLN A 153 -2.20 8.62 7.96
N TYR A 154 -0.97 8.43 7.48
CA TYR A 154 -0.59 7.29 6.62
C TYR A 154 0.14 6.19 7.38
N ARG A 155 0.17 6.24 8.72
CA ARG A 155 0.87 5.24 9.54
C ARG A 155 0.27 3.85 9.39
N SER A 156 1.12 2.84 9.53
CA SER A 156 0.66 1.45 9.70
C SER A 156 0.04 1.23 11.09
N ALA A 157 -1.24 0.87 11.14
CA ALA A 157 -1.95 0.56 12.38
C ALA A 157 -3.04 -0.51 12.17
N ILE A 158 -3.31 -1.26 13.24
CA ILE A 158 -4.39 -2.24 13.36
C ILE A 158 -5.27 -1.75 14.51
N PHE A 159 -6.58 -1.71 14.30
CA PHE A 159 -7.56 -1.32 15.31
C PHE A 159 -8.48 -2.51 15.64
N PRO A 160 -8.07 -3.42 16.55
CA PRO A 160 -8.85 -4.61 16.88
C PRO A 160 -10.21 -4.25 17.47
N THR A 161 -11.26 -4.85 16.92
CA THR A 161 -12.65 -4.61 17.38
C THR A 161 -13.01 -5.41 18.62
N ASN A 162 -12.23 -6.44 18.96
CA ASN A 162 -12.41 -7.29 20.12
C ASN A 162 -11.06 -7.77 20.71
N ALA A 163 -11.11 -8.50 21.82
CA ALA A 163 -9.91 -9.00 22.51
C ALA A 163 -9.17 -10.11 21.74
N GLN A 164 -9.88 -10.96 20.99
CA GLN A 164 -9.27 -12.02 20.19
C GLN A 164 -8.47 -11.42 19.03
N GLN A 165 -9.03 -10.48 18.27
CA GLN A 165 -8.32 -9.74 17.22
C GLN A 165 -7.07 -9.03 17.76
N ARG A 166 -7.12 -8.49 18.98
CA ARG A 166 -5.94 -7.88 19.62
C ARG A 166 -4.85 -8.92 19.88
N ALA A 167 -5.22 -10.08 20.41
CA ALA A 167 -4.29 -11.17 20.65
C ALA A 167 -3.67 -11.68 19.34
N VAL A 168 -4.49 -11.93 18.31
CA VAL A 168 -4.04 -12.35 16.97
C VAL A 168 -3.10 -11.34 16.35
N ALA A 169 -3.48 -10.04 16.31
CA ALA A 169 -2.63 -8.99 15.73
C ALA A 169 -1.28 -8.87 16.44
N THR A 170 -1.28 -8.94 17.77
CA THR A 170 -0.06 -8.83 18.58
C THR A 170 0.85 -10.05 18.36
N ALA A 171 0.28 -11.26 18.38
CA ALA A 171 0.99 -12.50 18.11
C ALA A 171 1.56 -12.52 16.69
N TYR A 172 0.80 -12.03 15.70
CA TYR A 172 1.23 -12.02 14.32
C TYR A 172 2.39 -11.05 14.09
N ILE A 173 2.35 -9.83 14.65
CA ILE A 173 3.51 -8.91 14.60
C ILE A 173 4.76 -9.55 15.23
N ALA A 174 4.60 -10.23 16.37
CA ALA A 174 5.70 -10.95 17.01
C ALA A 174 6.24 -12.10 16.13
N GLN A 175 5.35 -12.85 15.47
CA GLN A 175 5.69 -13.91 14.52
C GLN A 175 6.50 -13.36 13.34
N LEU A 176 6.09 -12.22 12.76
CA LEU A 176 6.81 -11.57 11.66
C LEU A 176 8.23 -11.17 12.06
N GLY A 177 8.38 -10.63 13.27
CA GLY A 177 9.67 -10.28 13.86
C GLY A 177 10.57 -11.50 14.07
N ALA A 178 10.03 -12.58 14.65
CA ALA A 178 10.77 -13.83 14.88
C ALA A 178 11.18 -14.52 13.57
N ALA A 179 10.37 -14.39 12.51
CA ALA A 179 10.66 -14.93 11.19
C ALA A 179 11.62 -14.06 10.37
N HIS A 180 12.01 -12.87 10.86
CA HIS A 180 12.79 -11.88 10.10
C HIS A 180 12.20 -11.59 8.72
N THR A 181 10.87 -11.46 8.65
CA THR A 181 10.12 -11.30 7.39
C THR A 181 10.53 -10.02 6.64
N PHE A 182 10.91 -8.98 7.39
CA PHE A 182 11.28 -7.68 6.85
C PHE A 182 12.74 -7.35 7.20
N ALA A 183 13.40 -6.59 6.32
CA ALA A 183 14.77 -6.14 6.53
C ALA A 183 14.91 -5.11 7.66
N ALA A 184 13.82 -4.38 7.96
CA ALA A 184 13.72 -3.44 9.05
C ALA A 184 12.62 -3.87 10.05
N PRO A 185 12.64 -3.38 11.30
CA PRO A 185 11.61 -3.71 12.27
C PRO A 185 10.22 -3.25 11.82
N VAL A 186 9.20 -4.08 12.07
CA VAL A 186 7.80 -3.72 11.89
C VAL A 186 7.44 -2.61 12.90
N VAL A 187 6.95 -1.47 12.40
CA VAL A 187 6.52 -0.31 13.21
C VAL A 187 5.01 -0.20 13.36
N THR A 188 4.28 -1.20 12.85
CA THR A 188 2.82 -1.29 12.91
C THR A 188 2.31 -1.28 14.34
N ARG A 189 1.32 -0.44 14.63
CA ARG A 189 0.76 -0.28 15.98
C ARG A 189 -0.56 -1.03 16.15
N VAL A 190 -0.76 -1.68 17.28
CA VAL A 190 -2.06 -2.27 17.67
C VAL A 190 -2.80 -1.28 18.59
N GLU A 191 -3.55 -0.37 18.00
CA GLU A 191 -4.18 0.76 18.70
C GLU A 191 -5.54 0.37 19.31
N PRO A 192 -6.03 1.10 20.33
CA PRO A 192 -7.42 0.95 20.81
C PRO A 192 -8.43 1.33 19.72
N TYR A 193 -9.47 0.52 19.54
CA TYR A 193 -10.57 0.87 18.65
C TYR A 193 -11.46 1.94 19.30
N LYS A 194 -11.48 3.15 18.70
CA LYS A 194 -12.28 4.31 19.16
C LYS A 194 -13.43 4.64 18.21
N GLY A 195 -13.80 3.69 17.36
CA GLY A 195 -14.72 3.89 16.25
C GLY A 195 -14.03 3.95 14.89
N PHE A 196 -14.84 3.88 13.85
CA PHE A 196 -14.46 4.02 12.45
C PHE A 196 -15.47 4.95 11.78
N TYR A 197 -14.98 5.93 11.05
CA TYR A 197 -15.77 6.97 10.42
C TYR A 197 -15.58 6.88 8.90
N PRO A 198 -16.61 6.50 8.13
CA PRO A 198 -16.51 6.44 6.67
C PRO A 198 -16.02 7.78 6.10
N ALA A 199 -15.08 7.70 5.16
CA ALA A 199 -14.69 8.85 4.36
C ALA A 199 -15.82 9.23 3.40
N GLU A 200 -15.74 10.45 2.88
CA GLU A 200 -16.66 11.00 1.90
C GLU A 200 -16.78 10.08 0.66
N ASP A 201 -17.96 10.04 0.05
CA ASP A 201 -18.30 9.09 -1.03
C ASP A 201 -17.29 9.10 -2.20
N TYR A 202 -16.69 10.26 -2.49
CA TYR A 202 -15.73 10.41 -3.57
C TYR A 202 -14.38 9.71 -3.30
N HIS A 203 -14.11 9.27 -2.06
CA HIS A 203 -12.93 8.47 -1.74
C HIS A 203 -13.15 6.97 -1.92
N GLN A 204 -14.40 6.54 -2.12
CA GLN A 204 -14.78 5.15 -2.02
C GLN A 204 -14.67 4.48 -3.38
N ASN A 205 -14.11 3.27 -3.42
CA ASN A 205 -13.84 2.54 -4.65
C ASN A 205 -12.90 3.31 -5.61
N TYR A 206 -12.10 4.25 -5.10
CA TYR A 206 -11.37 5.21 -5.95
C TYR A 206 -10.41 4.52 -6.93
N LEU A 207 -9.71 3.47 -6.48
CA LEU A 207 -8.84 2.66 -7.34
C LEU A 207 -9.61 2.07 -8.53
N GLU A 208 -10.77 1.47 -8.25
CA GLU A 208 -11.63 0.83 -9.26
C GLU A 208 -12.25 1.85 -10.23
N LEU A 209 -12.62 3.03 -9.75
CA LEU A 209 -13.23 4.08 -10.56
C LEU A 209 -12.20 4.89 -11.37
N HIS A 210 -10.94 4.92 -10.93
CA HIS A 210 -9.88 5.73 -11.52
C HIS A 210 -8.56 4.95 -11.70
N PRO A 211 -8.57 3.78 -12.37
CA PRO A 211 -7.38 2.93 -12.49
C PRO A 211 -6.25 3.59 -13.30
N ASP A 212 -6.59 4.49 -14.22
CA ASP A 212 -5.63 5.24 -15.06
C ASP A 212 -5.07 6.49 -14.38
N ALA A 213 -5.55 6.84 -13.17
CA ALA A 213 -4.98 7.96 -12.42
C ALA A 213 -3.50 7.66 -12.12
N PRO A 214 -2.55 8.56 -12.45
CA PRO A 214 -1.13 8.25 -12.34
C PRO A 214 -0.69 7.78 -10.96
N TYR A 215 -1.29 8.34 -9.90
CA TYR A 215 -1.05 7.92 -8.52
C TYR A 215 -1.47 6.45 -8.31
N ILE A 216 -2.69 6.08 -8.73
CA ILE A 216 -3.23 4.72 -8.60
C ILE A 216 -2.42 3.72 -9.43
N ALA A 217 -2.15 4.07 -10.68
CA ALA A 217 -1.41 3.19 -11.60
C ALA A 217 0.02 2.88 -11.11
N PHE A 218 0.65 3.83 -10.43
CA PHE A 218 2.02 3.70 -9.96
C PHE A 218 2.13 3.09 -8.56
N ASN A 219 1.26 3.47 -7.62
CA ASN A 219 1.39 3.10 -6.22
C ASN A 219 0.47 1.95 -5.79
N ASP A 220 -0.71 1.80 -6.42
CA ASP A 220 -1.76 0.94 -5.87
C ASP A 220 -2.14 -0.25 -6.76
N LEU A 221 -2.20 -0.10 -8.09
CA LEU A 221 -2.40 -1.24 -9.00
C LEU A 221 -1.33 -2.34 -8.83
N PRO A 222 -0.04 -2.04 -8.57
CA PRO A 222 0.94 -3.08 -8.28
C PRO A 222 0.59 -3.94 -7.05
N LYS A 223 -0.11 -3.38 -6.04
CA LYS A 223 -0.53 -4.11 -4.84
C LYS A 223 -1.61 -5.15 -5.17
N VAL A 224 -2.58 -4.80 -6.01
CA VAL A 224 -3.61 -5.74 -6.50
C VAL A 224 -2.99 -6.82 -7.38
N ALA A 225 -2.01 -6.47 -8.23
CA ALA A 225 -1.27 -7.44 -9.03
C ALA A 225 -0.45 -8.40 -8.13
N ALA A 226 0.18 -7.88 -7.08
CA ALA A 226 0.89 -8.63 -6.06
C ALA A 226 -0.04 -9.61 -5.32
N LEU A 227 -1.25 -9.17 -4.93
CA LEU A 227 -2.28 -10.05 -4.36
C LEU A 227 -2.61 -11.21 -5.31
N LYS A 228 -2.89 -10.91 -6.58
CA LYS A 228 -3.21 -11.91 -7.60
C LYS A 228 -2.08 -12.92 -7.80
N GLN A 229 -0.83 -12.47 -7.78
CA GLN A 229 0.34 -13.31 -7.99
C GLN A 229 0.70 -14.14 -6.75
N GLY A 230 0.72 -13.51 -5.57
CA GLY A 230 1.18 -14.13 -4.33
C GLY A 230 0.11 -14.98 -3.63
N PHE A 231 -1.16 -14.61 -3.77
CA PHE A 231 -2.28 -15.25 -3.07
C PHE A 231 -3.44 -15.61 -4.03
N PRO A 232 -3.18 -16.36 -5.12
CA PRO A 232 -4.21 -16.67 -6.13
C PRO A 232 -5.42 -17.44 -5.56
N ALA A 233 -5.23 -18.20 -4.47
CA ALA A 233 -6.32 -18.88 -3.78
C ALA A 233 -7.31 -17.90 -3.13
N LEU A 234 -6.81 -16.79 -2.59
CA LEU A 234 -7.59 -15.74 -1.91
C LEU A 234 -8.01 -14.61 -2.86
N TYR A 235 -7.42 -14.49 -4.04
CA TYR A 235 -7.76 -13.45 -5.00
C TYR A 235 -9.06 -13.75 -5.78
N ARG A 236 -9.90 -12.73 -6.00
CA ARG A 236 -10.99 -12.71 -6.98
C ARG A 236 -10.83 -11.56 -7.97
N ALA A 237 -11.27 -11.80 -9.21
CA ALA A 237 -11.17 -10.81 -10.28
C ALA A 237 -12.14 -9.64 -10.09
N ASP A 238 -13.37 -9.92 -9.66
CA ASP A 238 -14.38 -8.88 -9.45
C ASP A 238 -14.22 -8.27 -8.04
N ALA A 239 -14.03 -6.96 -7.97
CA ALA A 239 -14.01 -6.22 -6.71
C ALA A 239 -15.40 -6.23 -6.04
N VAL A 240 -15.46 -6.25 -4.71
CA VAL A 240 -16.70 -5.90 -3.99
C VAL A 240 -16.69 -4.43 -3.67
N LEU A 241 -17.67 -3.70 -4.21
CA LEU A 241 -17.67 -2.25 -4.11
C LEU A 241 -18.44 -1.78 -2.88
N TRP A 242 -17.93 -0.74 -2.24
CA TRP A 242 -18.67 0.03 -1.26
C TRP A 242 -19.98 0.54 -1.88
N HIS A 243 -21.10 0.27 -1.20
CA HIS A 243 -22.49 0.50 -1.61
C HIS A 243 -23.08 -0.38 -2.72
N ASP A 244 -22.36 -1.37 -3.24
CA ASP A 244 -22.81 -2.33 -4.27
C ASP A 244 -23.98 -1.81 -5.13
N ALA A 245 -23.61 -1.01 -6.13
CA ALA A 245 -24.42 -0.38 -7.17
C ALA A 245 -25.11 -1.39 -8.12
N ARG A 246 -25.70 -2.43 -7.54
CA ARG A 246 -26.60 -3.42 -8.14
C ARG A 246 -27.94 -3.47 -7.40
N ARG A 247 -28.49 -2.28 -7.11
CA ARG A 247 -29.95 -2.07 -7.12
C ARG A 247 -30.34 -1.43 -8.44
#